data_AF-A0A939ZB15-F1
#
_entry.id   AF-A0A939ZB15-F1
#
_cell.length_a   1.000
_cell.length_b   1.000
_cell.length_c   1.000
_cell.angle_alpha   90.00
_cell.angle_beta   90.00
_cell.angle_gamma   90.00
#
_symmetry.space_group_name_H-M   'P 1'
#
loop_
_entity.id
_entity.type
_entity.pdbx_description
1 polymer ?
#
loop_
_entity_poly.entity_id
_entity_poly.type
_entity_poly.pdbx_seq_one_letter_code
_entity_poly.pdbx_strand_id
1 'polypeptide(L)'
;MEEKRENRNVQNEARKRFIDQIVSCVCMDDHYGTYILNMKLHPLGEYEYYEYQGKDSVRRFLGDKIFYLTEDAEATIKKEIGYYKVSISKMIAWPSRKYLRDKNIRICFKSATGGGYTYYVGFRNREGKKGTQYRENVTLESMITNIIFIVTVLDPKYEKTLLPALKSPTEKSIKKNPLYIAAKKAGDRKFLNILRQHYGLSEEKEGKSFMRRFRRRILPELPEEYNKSYIVSCKDIDTGLLRRSGYVIRHRPYFAMFDSTHEAWQLNPYSKLGVDAAPDDQTPISFNEYLQLFQNEE
;
A
#
# COMPACT_ATOMS: atom_id res chain seq x y z
N MET A 1 19.91 18.71 -35.73
CA MET A 1 20.88 18.70 -34.62
C MET A 1 20.14 19.21 -33.41
N GLU A 2 19.61 18.30 -32.58
CA GLU A 2 19.04 18.66 -31.28
C GLU A 2 20.20 18.79 -30.29
N GLU A 3 20.43 20.00 -29.78
CA GLU A 3 21.26 20.22 -28.60
C GLU A 3 20.65 19.44 -27.43
N LYS A 4 21.32 18.37 -27.01
CA LYS A 4 21.10 17.76 -25.70
C LYS A 4 21.31 18.83 -24.64
N ARG A 5 20.22 19.35 -24.06
CA ARG A 5 20.27 20.19 -22.86
C ARG A 5 21.04 19.46 -21.77
N GLU A 6 22.26 19.91 -21.50
CA GLU A 6 23.08 19.45 -20.38
C GLU A 6 22.35 19.67 -19.04
N ASN A 7 22.47 18.65 -18.19
CA ASN A 7 21.71 18.46 -16.96
C ASN A 7 22.26 19.38 -15.85
N ARG A 8 21.60 20.51 -15.57
CA ARG A 8 22.12 21.56 -14.66
C ARG A 8 22.09 21.27 -13.15
N ASN A 9 21.54 20.13 -12.69
CA ASN A 9 21.45 19.79 -11.24
C ASN A 9 22.29 18.59 -10.85
N VAL A 10 23.12 18.16 -11.79
CA VAL A 10 24.16 17.19 -11.57
C VAL A 10 25.41 17.95 -11.99
N GLN A 11 26.04 18.61 -11.04
CA GLN A 11 27.38 19.12 -11.32
C GLN A 11 28.26 17.91 -11.57
N ASN A 12 28.76 17.77 -12.80
CA ASN A 12 29.71 16.73 -13.16
C ASN A 12 31.12 17.21 -12.83
N GLU A 13 31.41 17.42 -11.55
CA GLU A 13 32.77 17.70 -11.12
C GLU A 13 33.53 16.38 -10.96
N ALA A 14 34.66 16.23 -11.65
CA ALA A 14 35.53 15.06 -11.55
C ALA A 14 34.81 13.70 -11.74
N ARG A 15 33.81 13.62 -12.64
CA ARG A 15 32.93 12.45 -12.90
C ARG A 15 31.97 12.07 -11.76
N LYS A 16 31.79 12.93 -10.77
CA LYS A 16 30.80 12.76 -9.69
C LYS A 16 29.52 13.54 -10.01
N ARG A 17 28.39 13.10 -9.49
CA ARG A 17 27.08 13.74 -9.68
C ARG A 17 26.61 14.31 -8.36
N PHE A 18 26.47 15.62 -8.23
CA PHE A 18 26.01 16.23 -6.97
C PHE A 18 24.50 16.55 -6.99
N ILE A 19 23.84 16.41 -5.83
CA ILE A 19 22.51 16.95 -5.57
C ILE A 19 22.70 18.26 -4.82
N ASP A 20 22.45 19.37 -5.49
CA ASP A 20 22.61 20.71 -4.90
C ASP A 20 21.43 21.08 -4.00
N GLN A 21 20.19 20.78 -4.41
CA GLN A 21 18.99 21.23 -3.70
C GLN A 21 17.89 20.16 -3.65
N ILE A 22 17.41 19.89 -2.44
CA ILE A 22 16.28 19.01 -2.16
C ILE A 22 15.05 19.87 -1.82
N VAL A 23 13.99 19.77 -2.63
CA VAL A 23 12.73 20.50 -2.43
C VAL A 23 11.92 19.91 -1.27
N SER A 24 11.86 18.58 -1.22
CA SER A 24 11.24 17.85 -0.12
C SER A 24 11.90 16.51 0.06
N CYS A 25 12.07 16.07 1.31
CA CYS A 25 12.57 14.75 1.64
C CYS A 25 11.67 14.16 2.72
N VAL A 26 11.36 12.88 2.60
CA VAL A 26 10.66 12.13 3.64
C VAL A 26 11.41 10.84 3.87
N CYS A 27 11.91 10.65 5.09
CA CYS A 27 12.47 9.37 5.51
C CYS A 27 11.34 8.40 5.84
N MET A 28 11.36 7.25 5.19
CA MET A 28 10.28 6.28 5.18
C MET A 28 10.64 5.01 5.95
N ASP A 29 11.83 4.49 5.72
CA ASP A 29 12.27 3.23 6.28
C ASP A 29 13.71 3.35 6.79
N ASP A 30 14.05 2.49 7.75
CA ASP A 30 15.43 2.20 8.15
C ASP A 30 15.63 0.70 8.02
N HIS A 31 16.43 0.29 7.06
CA HIS A 31 16.82 -1.08 6.82
C HIS A 31 18.26 -1.25 7.30
N TYR A 32 18.40 -1.64 8.57
CA TYR A 32 19.68 -2.05 9.15
C TYR A 32 20.75 -0.94 9.13
N GLY A 33 20.34 0.32 9.29
CA GLY A 33 21.21 1.50 9.21
C GLY A 33 21.24 2.16 7.83
N THR A 34 20.53 1.60 6.83
CA THR A 34 20.30 2.24 5.54
C THR A 34 18.91 2.87 5.53
N TYR A 35 18.83 4.19 5.41
CA TYR A 35 17.57 4.91 5.36
C TYR A 35 17.03 4.97 3.93
N ILE A 36 15.73 4.70 3.78
CA ILE A 36 15.02 4.87 2.51
C ILE A 36 14.31 6.22 2.53
N LEU A 37 14.66 7.07 1.58
CA LEU A 37 14.19 8.45 1.46
C LEU A 37 13.33 8.58 0.21
N ASN A 38 12.17 9.23 0.31
CA ASN A 38 11.43 9.74 -0.84
C ASN A 38 11.80 11.21 -1.03
N MET A 39 12.51 11.54 -2.10
CA MET A 39 13.07 12.87 -2.33
C MET A 39 12.50 13.51 -3.59
N LYS A 40 12.19 14.81 -3.49
CA LYS A 40 11.86 15.69 -4.60
C LYS A 40 13.03 16.61 -4.88
N LEU A 41 13.58 16.56 -6.09
CA LEU A 41 14.76 17.35 -6.48
C LEU A 41 14.38 18.59 -7.29
N HIS A 42 15.04 19.72 -7.03
CA HIS A 42 14.83 20.94 -7.82
C HIS A 42 15.69 20.90 -9.09
N PRO A 43 15.22 21.40 -10.25
CA PRO A 43 13.87 21.80 -10.65
C PRO A 43 13.07 20.63 -11.24
N LEU A 44 13.58 19.38 -11.19
CA LEU A 44 12.93 18.23 -11.81
C LEU A 44 11.51 17.99 -11.26
N GLY A 45 11.29 18.31 -9.99
CA GLY A 45 10.00 18.07 -9.33
C GLY A 45 9.64 16.58 -9.19
N GLU A 46 10.53 15.69 -9.63
CA GLU A 46 10.36 14.24 -9.60
C GLU A 46 10.55 13.71 -8.19
N TYR A 47 9.64 12.82 -7.76
CA TYR A 47 9.78 12.03 -6.54
C TYR A 47 10.53 10.73 -6.86
N GLU A 48 11.66 10.51 -6.20
CA GLU A 48 12.46 9.31 -6.34
C GLU A 48 12.84 8.74 -4.98
N TYR A 49 13.04 7.42 -4.95
CA TYR A 49 13.48 6.71 -3.76
C TYR A 49 15.01 6.57 -3.73
N TYR A 50 15.61 6.80 -2.57
CA TYR A 50 17.05 6.77 -2.36
C TYR A 50 17.45 6.03 -1.09
N GLU A 51 18.63 5.42 -1.11
CA GLU A 51 19.29 4.76 0.01
C GLU A 51 20.40 5.65 0.57
N TYR A 52 20.38 5.87 1.88
CA TYR A 52 21.38 6.66 2.60
C TYR A 52 21.96 5.88 3.78
N GLN A 53 23.29 5.73 3.81
CA GLN A 53 24.02 5.00 4.86
C GLN A 53 24.85 5.91 5.78
N GLY A 54 24.54 7.21 5.86
CA GLY A 54 25.33 8.13 6.69
C GLY A 54 26.65 8.56 6.04
N LYS A 55 26.73 8.52 4.71
CA LYS A 55 27.88 8.99 3.92
C LYS A 55 27.53 10.30 3.20
N ASP A 56 28.50 10.92 2.57
CA ASP A 56 28.37 12.09 1.68
C ASP A 56 27.59 11.82 0.37
N SER A 57 26.84 10.72 0.30
CA SER A 57 26.18 10.27 -0.92
C SER A 57 24.91 9.48 -0.66
N VAL A 58 24.03 9.51 -1.66
CA VAL A 58 22.83 8.69 -1.78
C VAL A 58 22.92 7.84 -3.04
N ARG A 59 22.25 6.69 -3.00
CA ARG A 59 22.08 5.82 -4.17
C ARG A 59 20.61 5.76 -4.53
N ARG A 60 20.27 5.81 -5.81
CA ARG A 60 18.88 5.58 -6.24
C ARG A 60 18.46 4.17 -5.83
N PHE A 61 17.30 4.04 -5.18
CA PHE A 61 16.76 2.77 -4.72
C PHE A 61 16.58 1.80 -5.88
N LEU A 62 17.12 0.59 -5.76
CA LEU A 62 17.20 -0.43 -6.82
C LEU A 62 17.93 0.02 -8.11
N GLY A 63 18.62 1.15 -8.08
CA GLY A 63 19.42 1.67 -9.18
C GLY A 63 20.92 1.53 -8.92
N ASP A 64 21.74 1.83 -9.92
CA ASP A 64 23.20 1.87 -9.87
C ASP A 64 23.75 3.29 -9.72
N LYS A 65 22.92 4.31 -9.96
CA LYS A 65 23.30 5.72 -9.88
C LYS A 65 23.57 6.17 -8.44
N ILE A 66 24.78 6.70 -8.23
CA ILE A 66 25.22 7.35 -6.99
C ILE A 66 25.20 8.86 -7.21
N PHE A 67 24.71 9.58 -6.22
CA PHE A 67 24.74 11.03 -6.16
C PHE A 67 25.42 11.46 -4.86
N TYR A 68 26.36 12.38 -4.98
CA TYR A 68 27.01 13.04 -3.86
C TYR A 68 26.15 14.19 -3.37
N LEU A 69 26.26 14.52 -2.09
CA LEU A 69 25.45 15.53 -1.43
C LEU A 69 26.30 16.78 -1.22
N THR A 70 25.71 17.95 -1.48
CA THR A 70 26.20 19.20 -0.90
C THR A 70 25.95 19.22 0.62
N GLU A 71 26.60 20.12 1.34
CA GLU A 71 26.39 20.29 2.78
C GLU A 71 24.92 20.56 3.12
N ASP A 72 24.24 21.39 2.32
CA ASP A 72 22.81 21.71 2.49
C ASP A 72 21.90 20.50 2.25
N ALA A 73 22.19 19.70 1.22
CA ALA A 73 21.45 18.48 0.94
C ALA A 73 21.64 17.44 2.05
N GLU A 74 22.86 17.29 2.55
CA GLU A 74 23.17 16.38 3.66
C GLU A 74 22.47 16.83 4.96
N ALA A 75 22.49 18.13 5.27
CA ALA A 75 21.78 18.69 6.42
C ALA A 75 20.27 18.43 6.36
N THR A 76 19.67 18.57 5.18
CA THR A 76 18.26 18.27 4.93
C THR A 76 17.93 16.80 5.20
N ILE A 77 18.75 15.87 4.69
CA ILE A 77 18.57 14.44 4.92
C ILE A 77 18.72 14.09 6.40
N LYS A 78 19.75 14.61 7.08
CA LYS A 78 19.98 14.38 8.52
C LYS A 78 18.79 14.85 9.37
N LYS A 79 18.22 16.02 9.04
CA LYS A 79 17.03 16.57 9.69
C LYS A 79 15.83 15.63 9.55
N GLU A 80 15.55 15.15 8.34
CA GLU A 80 14.42 14.25 8.08
C GLU A 80 14.58 12.87 8.74
N ILE A 81 15.81 12.33 8.78
CA ILE A 81 16.10 11.12 9.57
C ILE A 81 15.84 11.37 11.07
N GLY A 82 16.17 12.56 11.57
CA GLY A 82 15.83 13.00 12.93
C GLY A 82 14.32 12.97 13.19
N TYR A 83 13.52 13.57 12.31
CA TYR A 83 12.05 13.56 12.41
C TYR A 83 11.47 12.15 12.34
N TYR A 84 12.01 11.30 11.47
CA TYR A 84 11.61 9.90 11.38
C TYR A 84 11.84 9.14 12.70
N LYS A 85 13.02 9.27 13.30
CA LYS A 85 13.34 8.64 14.60
C LYS A 85 12.43 9.13 15.72
N VAL A 86 12.14 10.43 15.76
CA VAL A 86 11.19 11.01 16.72
C VAL A 86 9.78 10.45 16.51
N SER A 87 9.33 10.34 15.26
CA SER A 87 8.01 9.82 14.90
C SER A 87 7.83 8.35 15.33
N ILE A 88 8.85 7.51 15.09
CA ILE A 88 8.88 6.14 15.59
C ILE A 88 8.76 6.11 17.12
N SER A 89 9.56 6.93 17.80
CA SER A 89 9.61 6.93 19.27
C SER A 89 8.26 7.33 19.87
N LYS A 90 7.62 8.36 19.31
CA LYS A 90 6.25 8.78 19.67
C LYS A 90 5.23 7.67 19.40
N MET A 91 5.31 7.04 18.22
CA MET A 91 4.39 5.97 17.82
C MET A 91 4.49 4.74 18.73
N ILE A 92 5.71 4.38 19.14
CA ILE A 92 6.00 3.28 20.06
C ILE A 92 5.44 3.54 21.47
N ALA A 93 5.46 4.79 21.92
CA ALA A 93 5.02 5.21 23.25
C ALA A 93 3.50 5.46 23.36
N TRP A 94 2.77 5.43 22.24
CA TRP A 94 1.38 5.87 22.20
C TRP A 94 0.42 4.79 22.77
N PRO A 95 -0.37 5.08 23.83
CA PRO A 95 -1.12 4.05 24.56
C PRO A 95 -2.34 3.51 23.79
N SER A 96 -2.89 4.27 22.83
CA SER A 96 -4.08 3.89 22.06
C SER A 96 -3.79 3.07 20.79
N ARG A 97 -2.63 2.44 20.69
CA ARG A 97 -2.21 1.68 19.50
C ARG A 97 -2.52 0.20 19.65
N LYS A 98 -2.93 -0.42 18.55
CA LYS A 98 -3.07 -1.88 18.48
C LYS A 98 -1.71 -2.46 18.14
N TYR A 99 -1.25 -3.44 18.91
CA TYR A 99 0.10 -3.96 18.75
C TYR A 99 0.16 -5.48 18.70
N LEU A 100 1.00 -5.96 17.79
CA LEU A 100 1.60 -7.29 17.86
C LEU A 100 3.05 -7.10 18.30
N ARG A 101 3.45 -7.79 19.37
CA ARG A 101 4.85 -7.91 19.77
C ARG A 101 5.24 -9.38 19.72
N ASP A 102 6.09 -9.71 18.76
CA ASP A 102 6.83 -10.96 18.65
C ASP A 102 8.33 -10.65 18.83
N LYS A 103 9.18 -11.66 18.99
CA LYS A 103 10.63 -11.47 19.12
C LYS A 103 11.24 -10.78 17.89
N ASN A 104 10.71 -11.07 16.69
CA ASN A 104 11.27 -10.57 15.43
C ASN A 104 10.40 -9.55 14.69
N ILE A 105 9.13 -9.39 15.07
CA ILE A 105 8.26 -8.39 14.47
C ILE A 105 7.42 -7.66 15.52
N ARG A 106 7.37 -6.35 15.40
CA ARG A 106 6.53 -5.46 16.18
C ARG A 106 5.70 -4.63 15.22
N ILE A 107 4.39 -4.74 15.27
CA ILE A 107 3.49 -3.92 14.47
C ILE A 107 2.67 -3.06 15.43
N CYS A 108 2.57 -1.77 15.15
CA CYS A 108 1.71 -0.82 15.85
C CYS A 108 0.89 -0.05 14.81
N PHE A 109 -0.42 0.11 15.00
CA PHE A 109 -1.22 0.92 14.08
C PHE A 109 -2.38 1.65 14.75
N LYS A 110 -2.88 2.69 14.06
CA LYS A 110 -4.07 3.48 14.40
C LYS A 110 -4.86 3.78 13.13
N SER A 111 -6.18 3.78 13.24
CA SER A 111 -7.04 4.42 12.24
C SER A 111 -6.91 5.94 12.33
N ALA A 112 -6.63 6.58 11.20
CA ALA A 112 -6.75 8.01 11.02
C ALA A 112 -8.20 8.41 10.71
N THR A 113 -8.53 9.68 10.92
CA THR A 113 -9.77 10.30 10.46
C THR A 113 -9.83 10.20 8.93
N GLY A 114 -10.99 9.87 8.34
CA GLY A 114 -11.12 9.70 6.89
C GLY A 114 -10.79 8.31 6.34
N GLY A 115 -10.46 7.33 7.19
CA GLY A 115 -10.31 5.92 6.78
C GLY A 115 -8.91 5.48 6.39
N GLY A 116 -7.92 6.38 6.43
CA GLY A 116 -6.50 6.03 6.37
C GLY A 116 -5.99 5.42 7.68
N TYR A 117 -4.74 4.94 7.66
CA TYR A 117 -4.05 4.33 8.78
C TYR A 117 -2.67 4.95 8.97
N THR A 118 -2.29 5.15 10.22
CA THR A 118 -0.89 5.37 10.58
C THR A 118 -0.37 4.08 11.17
N TYR A 119 0.76 3.58 10.68
CA TYR A 119 1.34 2.34 11.17
C TYR A 119 2.86 2.41 11.28
N TYR A 120 3.37 1.55 12.15
CA TYR A 120 4.77 1.31 12.39
C TYR A 120 5.02 -0.20 12.37
N VAL A 121 6.11 -0.60 11.74
CA VAL A 121 6.63 -1.97 11.79
C VAL A 121 8.09 -1.91 12.19
N GLY A 122 8.42 -2.49 13.34
CA GLY A 122 9.79 -2.82 13.70
C GLY A 122 10.04 -4.29 13.45
N PHE A 123 11.18 -4.64 12.87
CA PHE A 123 11.51 -6.02 12.56
C PHE A 123 12.99 -6.31 12.80
N ARG A 124 13.33 -7.61 12.84
CA ARG A 124 14.71 -8.09 12.91
C ARG A 124 14.94 -9.12 11.82
N ASN A 125 16.03 -8.97 11.08
CA ASN A 125 16.45 -9.98 10.11
C ASN A 125 17.09 -11.19 10.81
N ARG A 126 17.54 -12.16 10.01
CA ARG A 126 18.19 -13.39 10.50
C ARG A 126 19.46 -13.12 11.30
N GLU A 127 20.17 -12.05 10.97
CA GLU A 127 21.38 -11.61 11.67
C GLU A 127 21.07 -10.79 12.93
N GLY A 128 19.79 -10.62 13.29
CA GLY A 128 19.35 -9.83 14.43
C GLY A 128 19.41 -8.32 14.23
N LYS A 129 19.81 -7.84 13.04
CA LYS A 129 19.83 -6.42 12.67
C LYS A 129 18.40 -5.89 12.64
N LYS A 130 18.22 -4.71 13.22
CA LYS A 130 16.91 -4.06 13.36
C LYS A 130 16.58 -3.30 12.08
N GLY A 131 15.34 -3.42 11.63
CA GLY A 131 14.75 -2.54 10.63
C GLY A 131 13.47 -1.93 11.16
N THR A 132 13.09 -0.78 10.63
CA THR A 132 11.84 -0.09 10.95
C THR A 132 11.21 0.51 9.71
N GLN A 133 9.90 0.64 9.77
CA GLN A 133 9.07 1.33 8.79
C GLN A 133 8.03 2.16 9.52
N TYR A 134 7.82 3.39 9.07
CA TYR A 134 6.74 4.27 9.53
C TYR A 134 6.01 4.88 8.35
N ARG A 135 4.68 4.89 8.38
CA ARG A 135 3.84 5.57 7.39
C ARG A 135 2.60 6.17 8.03
N GLU A 136 2.16 7.29 7.47
CA GLU A 136 0.94 8.00 7.87
C GLU A 136 -0.08 8.01 6.74
N ASN A 137 -1.35 8.06 7.10
CA ASN A 137 -2.48 8.21 6.18
C ASN A 137 -2.49 7.22 4.99
N VAL A 138 -2.07 5.97 5.22
CA VAL A 138 -2.06 4.93 4.19
C VAL A 138 -3.37 4.14 4.15
N THR A 139 -3.68 3.53 3.02
CA THR A 139 -4.80 2.59 2.94
C THR A 139 -4.48 1.27 3.65
N LEU A 140 -5.51 0.46 3.93
CA LEU A 140 -5.32 -0.91 4.44
C LEU A 140 -4.50 -1.77 3.46
N GLU A 141 -4.66 -1.58 2.14
CA GLU A 141 -3.82 -2.29 1.16
C GLU A 141 -2.36 -1.98 1.35
N SER A 142 -2.05 -0.69 1.37
CA SER A 142 -0.67 -0.24 1.33
C SER A 142 0.02 -0.72 2.60
N MET A 143 -0.71 -0.70 3.73
CA MET A 143 -0.23 -1.31 4.97
C MET A 143 0.01 -2.83 4.83
N ILE A 144 -0.93 -3.60 4.26
CA ILE A 144 -0.78 -5.06 4.06
C ILE A 144 0.38 -5.36 3.10
N THR A 145 0.44 -4.72 1.94
CA THR A 145 1.48 -4.88 0.93
C THR A 145 2.86 -4.56 1.48
N ASN A 146 2.99 -3.48 2.24
CA ASN A 146 4.27 -3.12 2.86
C ASN A 146 4.68 -4.12 3.96
N ILE A 147 3.72 -4.63 4.75
CA ILE A 147 4.00 -5.69 5.73
C ILE A 147 4.40 -6.98 5.02
N ILE A 148 3.77 -7.32 3.89
CA ILE A 148 4.17 -8.46 3.05
C ILE A 148 5.61 -8.29 2.59
N PHE A 149 5.98 -7.12 2.06
CA PHE A 149 7.34 -6.82 1.62
C PHE A 149 8.34 -7.01 2.77
N ILE A 150 8.02 -6.50 3.97
CA ILE A 150 8.84 -6.71 5.16
C ILE A 150 8.98 -8.20 5.45
N VAL A 151 7.87 -8.96 5.50
CA VAL A 151 7.88 -10.41 5.78
C VAL A 151 8.74 -11.18 4.77
N THR A 152 8.75 -10.79 3.48
CA THR A 152 9.58 -11.43 2.46
C THR A 152 11.07 -11.17 2.63
N VAL A 153 11.48 -10.06 3.28
CA VAL A 153 12.89 -9.78 3.58
C VAL A 153 13.33 -10.31 4.96
N LEU A 154 12.42 -10.90 5.74
CA LEU A 154 12.75 -11.57 7.00
C LEU A 154 13.34 -12.99 6.77
N ASP A 155 13.44 -13.76 7.84
CA ASP A 155 13.71 -15.19 7.79
C ASP A 155 12.67 -15.94 6.92
N PRO A 156 13.03 -16.94 6.08
CA PRO A 156 12.10 -17.64 5.19
C PRO A 156 11.03 -18.39 5.99
N LYS A 157 11.29 -18.67 7.27
CA LYS A 157 10.27 -19.23 8.16
C LYS A 157 9.09 -18.28 8.31
N TYR A 158 9.31 -16.96 8.41
CA TYR A 158 8.23 -15.98 8.46
C TYR A 158 7.51 -15.87 7.12
N GLU A 159 8.23 -15.95 6.02
CA GLU A 159 7.62 -16.02 4.70
C GLU A 159 6.65 -17.20 4.60
N LYS A 160 7.09 -18.43 4.94
CA LYS A 160 6.24 -19.63 4.89
C LYS A 160 5.03 -19.57 5.83
N THR A 161 5.13 -18.87 6.96
CA THR A 161 4.11 -18.91 8.02
C THR A 161 3.16 -17.71 8.00
N LEU A 162 3.65 -16.51 7.68
CA LEU A 162 2.88 -15.27 7.72
C LEU A 162 2.42 -14.83 6.34
N LEU A 163 3.17 -15.10 5.27
CA LEU A 163 2.82 -14.66 3.93
C LEU A 163 1.45 -15.20 3.47
N PRO A 164 1.10 -16.49 3.68
CA PRO A 164 -0.22 -16.99 3.32
C PRO A 164 -1.35 -16.29 4.09
N ALA A 165 -1.11 -15.96 5.37
CA ALA A 165 -2.09 -15.31 6.22
C ALA A 165 -2.28 -13.81 5.88
N LEU A 166 -1.31 -13.18 5.20
CA LEU A 166 -1.37 -11.79 4.75
C LEU A 166 -1.92 -11.64 3.34
N LYS A 167 -1.59 -12.57 2.42
CA LYS A 167 -2.01 -12.51 1.02
C LYS A 167 -3.44 -12.96 0.79
N SER A 168 -3.83 -14.10 1.34
CA SER A 168 -5.14 -14.72 1.10
C SER A 168 -5.53 -15.62 2.27
N PRO A 169 -5.84 -15.04 3.44
CA PRO A 169 -6.21 -15.85 4.60
C PRO A 169 -7.56 -16.54 4.39
N THR A 170 -7.68 -17.74 4.94
CA THR A 170 -8.94 -18.44 5.17
C THR A 170 -9.41 -18.17 6.60
N GLU A 171 -10.61 -18.66 6.92
CA GLU A 171 -11.16 -18.51 8.27
C GLU A 171 -10.33 -19.17 9.38
N LYS A 172 -9.57 -20.20 9.01
CA LYS A 172 -8.59 -20.84 9.90
C LYS A 172 -7.29 -20.03 9.95
N SER A 173 -6.79 -19.53 8.82
CA SER A 173 -5.46 -18.89 8.75
C SER A 173 -5.45 -17.40 9.09
N ILE A 174 -6.58 -16.68 9.07
CA ILE A 174 -6.66 -15.28 9.51
C ILE A 174 -6.22 -15.10 10.96
N LYS A 175 -6.37 -16.13 11.80
CA LYS A 175 -5.89 -16.14 13.19
C LYS A 175 -4.36 -16.04 13.30
N LYS A 176 -3.62 -16.33 12.22
CA LYS A 176 -2.17 -16.18 12.10
C LYS A 176 -1.76 -14.85 11.47
N ASN A 177 -2.71 -14.07 10.95
CA ASN A 177 -2.43 -12.77 10.34
C ASN A 177 -1.96 -11.79 11.43
N PRO A 178 -0.80 -11.14 11.27
CA PRO A 178 -0.22 -10.32 12.33
C PRO A 178 -1.04 -9.07 12.65
N LEU A 179 -1.73 -8.47 11.66
CA LEU A 179 -2.67 -7.37 11.87
C LEU A 179 -3.92 -7.83 12.62
N TYR A 180 -4.42 -9.03 12.29
CA TYR A 180 -5.56 -9.63 12.99
C TYR A 180 -5.22 -9.91 14.46
N ILE A 181 -4.04 -10.48 14.74
CA ILE A 181 -3.58 -10.75 16.10
C ILE A 181 -3.44 -9.44 16.89
N ALA A 182 -2.82 -8.41 16.30
CA ALA A 182 -2.68 -7.09 16.93
C ALA A 182 -4.04 -6.46 17.26
N ALA A 183 -4.99 -6.51 16.34
CA ALA A 183 -6.34 -5.99 16.54
C ALA A 183 -7.12 -6.77 17.61
N LYS A 184 -7.01 -8.10 17.60
CA LYS A 184 -7.66 -8.98 18.57
C LYS A 184 -7.14 -8.75 19.99
N LYS A 185 -5.81 -8.65 20.18
CA LYS A 185 -5.20 -8.34 21.49
C LYS A 185 -5.66 -6.99 22.03
N ALA A 186 -5.86 -6.02 21.15
CA ALA A 186 -6.31 -4.69 21.52
C ALA A 186 -7.85 -4.55 21.66
N GLY A 187 -8.61 -5.62 21.45
CA GLY A 187 -10.07 -5.59 21.50
C GLY A 187 -10.73 -4.75 20.40
N ASP A 188 -10.02 -4.46 19.31
CA ASP A 188 -10.53 -3.59 18.24
C ASP A 188 -11.44 -4.33 17.27
N ARG A 189 -12.70 -4.50 17.69
CA ARG A 189 -13.75 -5.11 16.89
C ARG A 189 -13.96 -4.41 15.55
N LYS A 190 -13.81 -3.08 15.50
CA LYS A 190 -14.02 -2.32 14.26
C LYS A 190 -12.99 -2.70 13.21
N PHE A 191 -11.71 -2.71 13.58
CA PHE A 191 -10.65 -3.06 12.63
C PHE A 191 -10.66 -4.55 12.29
N LEU A 192 -11.00 -5.45 13.23
CA LEU A 192 -11.18 -6.87 12.94
C LEU A 192 -12.21 -7.07 11.83
N ASN A 193 -13.36 -6.39 11.90
CA ASN A 193 -14.40 -6.48 10.87
C ASN A 193 -13.92 -5.91 9.52
N ILE A 194 -13.28 -4.74 9.52
CA ILE A 194 -12.71 -4.16 8.28
C ILE A 194 -11.70 -5.13 7.65
N LEU A 195 -10.85 -5.75 8.45
CA LEU A 195 -9.83 -6.68 7.98
C LEU A 195 -10.46 -7.97 7.43
N ARG A 196 -11.45 -8.55 8.12
CA ARG A 196 -12.22 -9.71 7.64
C ARG A 196 -12.92 -9.40 6.32
N GLN A 197 -13.54 -8.22 6.24
CA GLN A 197 -14.23 -7.78 5.04
C GLN A 197 -13.28 -7.58 3.86
N HIS A 198 -12.10 -6.99 4.11
CA HIS A 198 -11.06 -6.88 3.09
C HIS A 198 -10.65 -8.23 2.50
N TYR A 199 -10.68 -9.30 3.31
CA TYR A 199 -10.37 -10.66 2.89
C TYR A 199 -11.59 -11.49 2.45
N GLY A 200 -12.80 -10.92 2.37
CA GLY A 200 -14.00 -11.68 2.01
C GLY A 200 -14.43 -12.72 3.06
N LEU A 201 -14.02 -12.55 4.32
CA LEU A 201 -14.29 -13.48 5.42
C LEU A 201 -15.40 -13.01 6.37
N SER A 202 -16.18 -11.99 5.97
CA SER A 202 -17.26 -11.48 6.81
C SER A 202 -18.50 -12.35 6.64
N GLU A 203 -19.12 -12.77 7.74
CA GLU A 203 -20.48 -13.31 7.65
C GLU A 203 -21.43 -12.20 7.19
N GLU A 204 -22.40 -12.54 6.34
CA GLU A 204 -23.33 -11.60 5.72
C GLU A 204 -24.06 -10.71 6.77
N LYS A 205 -24.37 -11.28 7.93
CA LYS A 205 -24.99 -10.58 9.08
C LYS A 205 -24.05 -9.58 9.77
N GLU A 206 -22.76 -9.92 9.88
CA GLU A 206 -21.74 -9.01 10.43
C GLU A 206 -21.45 -7.84 9.49
N GLY A 207 -21.46 -8.11 8.18
CA GLY A 207 -21.37 -7.09 7.12
C GLY A 207 -22.49 -6.06 7.24
N LYS A 208 -23.76 -6.52 7.21
CA LYS A 208 -24.96 -5.64 7.31
C LYS A 208 -24.98 -4.79 8.59
N SER A 209 -24.61 -5.36 9.74
CA SER A 209 -24.52 -4.63 11.03
C SER A 209 -23.40 -3.59 11.05
N PHE A 210 -22.23 -3.93 10.48
CA PHE A 210 -21.11 -2.99 10.37
C PHE A 210 -21.40 -1.85 9.39
N MET A 211 -22.06 -2.13 8.26
CA MET A 211 -22.51 -1.14 7.27
C MET A 211 -23.40 -0.07 7.91
N ARG A 212 -24.43 -0.53 8.63
CA ARG A 212 -25.39 0.34 9.31
C ARG A 212 -24.74 1.22 10.40
N ARG A 213 -23.71 0.71 11.09
CA ARG A 213 -23.04 1.42 12.20
C ARG A 213 -21.95 2.39 11.76
N PHE A 214 -21.34 2.20 10.58
CA PHE A 214 -20.18 2.99 10.15
C PHE A 214 -20.36 3.75 8.83
N ARG A 215 -21.57 3.77 8.25
CA ARG A 215 -21.93 4.52 7.01
C ARG A 215 -20.95 4.29 5.85
N ARG A 216 -20.45 3.06 5.69
CA ARG A 216 -19.59 2.68 4.57
C ARG A 216 -20.41 1.90 3.56
N ARG A 217 -20.56 2.43 2.35
CA ARG A 217 -21.22 1.75 1.23
C ARG A 217 -20.32 0.60 0.76
N ILE A 218 -20.90 -0.60 0.69
CA ILE A 218 -20.29 -1.85 0.24
C ILE A 218 -21.35 -2.57 -0.59
N LEU A 219 -20.94 -3.18 -1.70
CA LEU A 219 -21.84 -3.88 -2.62
C LEU A 219 -21.93 -5.36 -2.21
N PRO A 220 -23.11 -5.87 -1.81
CA PRO A 220 -23.29 -7.28 -1.45
C PRO A 220 -23.07 -8.18 -2.67
N GLU A 221 -22.74 -9.44 -2.43
CA GLU A 221 -22.77 -10.47 -3.49
C GLU A 221 -24.21 -10.67 -3.95
N LEU A 222 -24.43 -10.57 -5.26
CA LEU A 222 -25.74 -10.82 -5.86
C LEU A 222 -25.94 -12.33 -6.09
N PRO A 223 -27.17 -12.84 -6.16
CA PRO A 223 -27.51 -14.23 -6.42
C PRO A 223 -26.98 -14.74 -7.76
N GLU A 224 -27.02 -16.06 -7.94
CA GLU A 224 -26.50 -16.75 -9.14
C GLU A 224 -27.14 -16.26 -10.46
N GLU A 225 -28.35 -15.70 -10.43
CA GLU A 225 -28.99 -15.07 -11.59
C GLU A 225 -28.20 -13.87 -12.15
N TYR A 226 -27.35 -13.25 -11.32
CA TYR A 226 -26.44 -12.19 -11.70
C TYR A 226 -25.02 -12.69 -11.99
N ASN A 227 -24.80 -14.02 -12.07
CA ASN A 227 -23.52 -14.62 -12.42
C ASN A 227 -23.20 -14.48 -13.92
N LYS A 228 -23.01 -13.23 -14.33
CA LYS A 228 -22.55 -12.86 -15.66
C LYS A 228 -21.62 -11.66 -15.56
N SER A 229 -20.87 -11.46 -16.64
CA SER A 229 -20.00 -10.30 -16.75
C SER A 229 -20.78 -9.10 -17.29
N TYR A 230 -20.58 -7.96 -16.65
CA TYR A 230 -21.07 -6.65 -17.07
C TYR A 230 -19.87 -5.84 -17.54
N ILE A 231 -20.04 -5.17 -18.68
CA ILE A 231 -19.03 -4.26 -19.21
C ILE A 231 -19.36 -2.87 -18.70
N VAL A 232 -18.47 -2.32 -17.88
CA VAL A 232 -18.71 -1.10 -17.11
C VAL A 232 -17.69 -0.05 -17.48
N SER A 233 -18.14 1.14 -17.87
CA SER A 233 -17.28 2.28 -18.18
C SER A 233 -16.35 2.61 -17.01
N CYS A 234 -15.07 2.88 -17.32
CA CYS A 234 -14.08 3.25 -16.32
C CYS A 234 -14.10 4.75 -15.98
N LYS A 235 -14.85 5.58 -16.73
CA LYS A 235 -14.88 7.05 -16.57
C LYS A 235 -15.32 7.51 -15.17
N ASP A 236 -16.21 6.76 -14.55
CA ASP A 236 -16.86 7.09 -13.27
C ASP A 236 -16.72 5.96 -12.22
N ILE A 237 -15.81 5.02 -12.46
CA ILE A 237 -15.69 3.82 -11.62
C ILE A 237 -15.10 4.16 -10.24
N ASP A 238 -15.82 3.85 -9.16
CA ASP A 238 -15.27 3.93 -7.80
C ASP A 238 -14.51 2.63 -7.49
N THR A 239 -13.25 2.58 -7.91
CA THR A 239 -12.34 1.46 -7.62
C THR A 239 -12.19 1.21 -6.11
N GLY A 240 -12.30 2.26 -5.29
CA GLY A 240 -12.31 2.17 -3.85
C GLY A 240 -13.52 1.41 -3.33
N LEU A 241 -14.71 1.65 -3.87
CA LEU A 241 -15.94 0.94 -3.53
C LEU A 241 -15.87 -0.52 -3.94
N LEU A 242 -15.48 -0.83 -5.17
CA LEU A 242 -15.31 -2.21 -5.64
C LEU A 242 -14.36 -2.97 -4.73
N ARG A 243 -13.21 -2.39 -4.44
CA ARG A 243 -12.20 -3.02 -3.60
C ARG A 243 -12.64 -3.20 -2.14
N ARG A 244 -13.34 -2.22 -1.57
CA ARG A 244 -13.97 -2.39 -0.23
C ARG A 244 -15.07 -3.45 -0.27
N SER A 245 -15.67 -3.70 -1.42
CA SER A 245 -16.72 -4.71 -1.63
C SER A 245 -16.19 -6.08 -1.99
N GLY A 246 -14.88 -6.30 -1.84
CA GLY A 246 -14.27 -7.63 -2.05
C GLY A 246 -14.01 -7.97 -3.51
N TYR A 247 -14.12 -7.01 -4.44
CA TYR A 247 -13.80 -7.29 -5.84
C TYR A 247 -12.31 -7.56 -6.03
N VAL A 248 -12.00 -8.64 -6.73
CA VAL A 248 -10.64 -8.97 -7.18
C VAL A 248 -10.53 -8.61 -8.66
N ILE A 249 -9.85 -7.50 -8.94
CA ILE A 249 -9.62 -7.03 -10.32
C ILE A 249 -8.29 -7.58 -10.82
N ARG A 250 -8.34 -8.38 -11.88
CA ARG A 250 -7.15 -8.91 -12.55
C ARG A 250 -6.67 -7.89 -13.58
N HIS A 251 -5.45 -7.39 -13.35
CA HIS A 251 -4.77 -6.54 -14.32
C HIS A 251 -4.26 -7.38 -15.50
N ARG A 252 -4.72 -7.09 -16.73
CA ARG A 252 -4.19 -7.72 -17.95
C ARG A 252 -3.30 -6.74 -18.73
N PRO A 253 -1.99 -7.03 -18.90
CA PRO A 253 -1.11 -6.22 -19.71
C PRO A 253 -1.53 -6.20 -21.18
N TYR A 254 -1.52 -5.01 -21.78
CA TYR A 254 -2.12 -4.68 -23.09
C TYR A 254 -1.54 -5.40 -24.32
N PHE A 255 -0.34 -6.00 -24.21
CA PHE A 255 0.36 -6.56 -25.36
C PHE A 255 -0.20 -7.89 -25.89
N ALA A 256 -1.16 -8.51 -25.19
CA ALA A 256 -1.60 -9.88 -25.51
C ALA A 256 -3.08 -10.03 -25.94
N MET A 257 -3.86 -8.94 -26.03
CA MET A 257 -5.28 -9.02 -26.39
C MET A 257 -5.61 -8.08 -27.55
N PHE A 258 -5.84 -8.68 -28.72
CA PHE A 258 -6.57 -8.02 -29.80
C PHE A 258 -8.04 -7.86 -29.35
N ASP A 259 -8.69 -6.76 -29.75
CA ASP A 259 -10.12 -6.45 -29.52
C ASP A 259 -10.52 -6.16 -28.06
N SER A 260 -9.74 -5.36 -27.33
CA SER A 260 -10.08 -4.95 -25.95
C SER A 260 -9.72 -3.49 -25.63
N THR A 261 -10.55 -2.83 -24.80
CA THR A 261 -10.48 -1.39 -24.49
C THR A 261 -10.13 -1.10 -23.02
N HIS A 262 -9.41 0.01 -22.80
CA HIS A 262 -9.13 0.59 -21.47
C HIS A 262 -10.28 1.44 -20.92
N GLU A 263 -11.27 1.74 -21.76
CA GLU A 263 -12.40 2.60 -21.39
C GLU A 263 -13.48 1.85 -20.61
N ALA A 264 -13.39 0.51 -20.52
CA ALA A 264 -14.36 -0.31 -19.81
C ALA A 264 -13.71 -1.50 -19.10
N TRP A 265 -14.30 -1.87 -17.96
CA TRP A 265 -13.92 -3.01 -17.13
C TRP A 265 -14.98 -4.09 -17.22
N GLN A 266 -14.55 -5.34 -17.19
CA GLN A 266 -15.45 -6.47 -17.05
C GLN A 266 -15.64 -6.79 -15.57
N LEU A 267 -16.86 -6.70 -15.04
CA LEU A 267 -17.17 -6.95 -13.63
C LEU A 267 -18.25 -8.03 -13.49
N ASN A 268 -18.10 -8.94 -12.53
CA ASN A 268 -19.13 -9.93 -12.18
C ASN A 268 -19.59 -9.68 -10.73
N PRO A 269 -20.88 -9.38 -10.50
CA PRO A 269 -21.40 -9.03 -9.18
C PRO A 269 -21.66 -10.22 -8.25
N TYR A 270 -21.85 -11.42 -8.81
CA TYR A 270 -21.92 -12.69 -8.08
C TYR A 270 -20.50 -13.08 -7.61
N SER A 271 -19.60 -13.39 -8.53
CA SER A 271 -18.26 -13.90 -8.16
C SER A 271 -17.30 -12.85 -7.58
N LYS A 272 -17.67 -11.56 -7.60
CA LYS A 272 -16.80 -10.43 -7.20
C LYS A 272 -15.47 -10.44 -7.95
N LEU A 273 -15.45 -10.92 -9.18
CA LEU A 273 -14.27 -10.89 -10.04
C LEU A 273 -14.40 -9.76 -11.05
N GLY A 274 -13.24 -9.21 -11.44
CA GLY A 274 -13.20 -8.29 -12.56
C GLY A 274 -11.89 -8.34 -13.34
N VAL A 275 -11.91 -7.72 -14.50
CA VAL A 275 -10.75 -7.51 -15.39
C VAL A 275 -10.75 -6.05 -15.79
N ASP A 276 -9.59 -5.40 -15.73
CA ASP A 276 -9.39 -3.99 -16.09
C ASP A 276 -9.28 -3.75 -17.61
N ALA A 277 -9.87 -4.66 -18.38
CA ALA A 277 -10.01 -4.61 -19.82
C ALA A 277 -11.29 -5.35 -20.20
N ALA A 278 -12.04 -4.82 -21.14
CA ALA A 278 -13.26 -5.41 -21.68
C ALA A 278 -13.17 -5.56 -23.20
N PRO A 279 -13.90 -6.52 -23.81
CA PRO A 279 -14.00 -6.63 -25.26
C PRO A 279 -14.53 -5.36 -25.95
N ASP A 280 -13.99 -5.02 -27.12
CA ASP A 280 -14.35 -3.81 -27.89
C ASP A 280 -15.74 -3.87 -28.54
N ASP A 281 -16.33 -5.06 -28.63
CA ASP A 281 -17.60 -5.33 -29.31
C ASP A 281 -18.84 -5.09 -28.43
N GLN A 282 -18.66 -4.77 -27.15
CA GLN A 282 -19.76 -4.61 -26.19
C GLN A 282 -19.90 -3.17 -25.71
N THR A 283 -21.12 -2.64 -25.78
CA THR A 283 -21.42 -1.29 -25.28
C THR A 283 -21.37 -1.26 -23.75
N PRO A 284 -20.51 -0.42 -23.13
CA PRO A 284 -20.41 -0.34 -21.69
C PRO A 284 -21.62 0.35 -21.08
N ILE A 285 -22.07 -0.15 -19.93
CA ILE A 285 -22.98 0.59 -19.04
C ILE A 285 -22.17 1.53 -18.14
N SER A 286 -22.80 2.58 -17.61
CA SER A 286 -22.19 3.43 -16.60
C SER A 286 -21.98 2.69 -15.27
N PHE A 287 -21.06 3.18 -14.44
CA PHE A 287 -20.88 2.59 -13.11
C PHE A 287 -22.15 2.76 -12.26
N ASN A 288 -22.90 3.86 -12.42
CA ASN A 288 -24.17 4.05 -11.72
C ASN A 288 -25.24 3.03 -12.10
N GLU A 289 -25.37 2.69 -13.39
CA GLU A 289 -26.28 1.62 -13.83
C GLU A 289 -25.88 0.26 -13.27
N TYR A 290 -24.57 -0.02 -13.21
CA TYR A 290 -24.07 -1.22 -12.54
C TYR A 290 -24.43 -1.23 -11.05
N LEU A 291 -24.41 -0.07 -10.36
CA LEU A 291 -24.78 0.04 -8.96
C LEU A 291 -26.29 -0.19 -8.71
N GLN A 292 -27.15 0.04 -9.70
CA GLN A 292 -28.60 -0.22 -9.57
C GLN A 292 -28.90 -1.72 -9.43
N LEU A 293 -28.03 -2.60 -9.92
CA LEU A 293 -28.16 -4.05 -9.72
C LEU A 293 -28.21 -4.45 -8.23
N PHE A 294 -27.61 -3.64 -7.35
CA PHE A 294 -27.56 -3.88 -5.91
C PHE A 294 -28.64 -3.10 -5.13
N GLN A 295 -29.45 -2.30 -5.82
CA GLN A 295 -30.57 -1.56 -5.21
C GLN A 295 -31.89 -2.33 -5.31
N ASN A 296 -31.99 -3.28 -6.23
CA ASN A 296 -33.18 -4.12 -6.41
C ASN A 296 -33.26 -5.31 -5.44
N GLU A 297 -32.37 -5.38 -4.44
CA GLU A 297 -32.31 -6.44 -3.42
C GLU A 297 -32.82 -6.01 -2.03
N GLU A 298 -33.56 -4.90 -1.94
CA GLU A 298 -34.25 -4.53 -0.70
C GLU A 298 -35.60 -5.26 -0.53
#